data_AF-A0A1I7V5T7-F1
#
_entry.id   AF-A0A1I7V5T7-F1
#
_cell.length_a   1.000
_cell.length_b   1.000
_cell.length_c   1.000
_cell.angle_alpha   90.00
_cell.angle_beta   90.00
_cell.angle_gamma   90.00
#
_symmetry.space_group_name_H-M   'P 1'
#
loop_
_entity.id
_entity.type
_entity.pdbx_description
1 polymer ?
#
loop_
_entity_poly.entity_id
_entity_poly.type
_entity_poly.pdbx_seq_one_letter_code
_entity_poly.pdbx_strand_id
1 'polypeptide(L)'
;MKVKERKTSGKQTLENIKSSENIWKRNQILLFSFLCRIILVYYGRIHDYLFKVQFTDVDYKVYSDAAEYIYHGQSPYERATYRYTPLLAWLLMPVVKWPEFGKILFCAVDVAVGFLYFELSACRWTACKDEDESRIKKSVVIFWLANPLTAIISSRGNADVLVCAVVLWTLYLLMRNQWRLASLVYGLLAVHVKLYPIIYLPSIFLSLSSVSLSSGWIDYIKRLISNVKGYIFVMYFIWYICLLPIAQRNIEISTKTAVYLIILWFLGQAFWLCPAYLFEFHGNYIVIPCSTILCRQSDFTYFSWVMRETNEDFGLGLGNVDDITVKGMATVQKCSHVYLETYTSIMSFGLDKKKLEEFFGKEIDEADRTTIELDSNVVLDEAFNSDVCLLVVGDPLGATTHADLVLTARKAGVNVEIVHNASIISAVGCCGLQLYKFGEIISIVFWEENWHPDSYYFKIAENKKRGLHTLCLLDIKTKEQSVENMMRGRKEFLPPRYMTCSEAAKQLLEIANRIADEKMEPAYTRSTECVALARVGWNDQKIVFCSLEALCDVDMGPPLHSLIIPGELHPMELDFLRSFPTS
;
A
#
# COMPACT_ATOMS: atom_id res chain seq x y z
N MET A 1 -3.06 -75.58 -52.32
CA MET A 1 -4.02 -74.45 -52.38
C MET A 1 -4.39 -74.05 -50.94
N LYS A 2 -3.68 -73.11 -50.30
CA LYS A 2 -3.70 -72.94 -48.83
C LYS A 2 -3.65 -71.47 -48.36
N VAL A 3 -4.38 -70.58 -49.04
CA VAL A 3 -4.38 -69.12 -48.79
C VAL A 3 -5.79 -68.54 -48.91
N LYS A 4 -6.57 -68.52 -47.81
CA LYS A 4 -7.74 -67.62 -47.68
C LYS A 4 -8.21 -67.34 -46.24
N GLU A 5 -8.12 -68.31 -45.32
CA GLU A 5 -8.78 -68.22 -44.00
C GLU A 5 -8.08 -67.33 -42.95
N ARG A 6 -6.79 -66.98 -43.12
CA ARG A 6 -6.08 -66.12 -42.14
C ARG A 6 -6.43 -64.62 -42.20
N LYS A 7 -7.30 -64.16 -43.11
CA LYS A 7 -7.65 -62.72 -43.24
C LYS A 7 -8.90 -62.27 -42.48
N THR A 8 -9.76 -63.17 -42.02
CA THR A 8 -10.99 -62.83 -41.26
C THR A 8 -10.73 -62.66 -39.76
N SER A 9 -10.05 -63.62 -39.12
CA SER A 9 -9.71 -63.55 -37.70
C SER A 9 -8.93 -62.27 -37.34
N GLY A 10 -7.91 -61.92 -38.14
CA GLY A 10 -7.14 -60.69 -37.94
C GLY A 10 -7.94 -59.40 -38.15
N LYS A 11 -9.00 -59.42 -38.98
CA LYS A 11 -9.91 -58.28 -39.13
C LYS A 11 -10.78 -58.08 -37.90
N GLN A 12 -11.38 -59.14 -37.36
CA GLN A 12 -12.21 -59.05 -36.16
C GLN A 12 -11.40 -58.64 -34.92
N THR A 13 -10.12 -59.02 -34.79
CA THR A 13 -9.27 -58.47 -33.71
C THR A 13 -8.90 -57.01 -33.94
N LEU A 14 -8.57 -56.58 -35.17
CA LEU A 14 -8.30 -55.16 -35.46
C LEU A 14 -9.55 -54.26 -35.31
N GLU A 15 -10.73 -54.75 -35.67
CA GLU A 15 -12.00 -54.03 -35.52
C GLU A 15 -12.41 -53.97 -34.03
N ASN A 16 -12.21 -55.02 -33.23
CA ASN A 16 -12.42 -54.98 -31.78
C ASN A 16 -11.38 -54.13 -31.03
N ILE A 17 -10.11 -54.08 -31.46
CA ILE A 17 -9.08 -53.19 -30.86
C ILE A 17 -9.41 -51.71 -31.14
N LYS A 18 -10.03 -51.39 -32.28
CA LYS A 18 -10.50 -50.03 -32.57
C LYS A 18 -11.71 -49.58 -31.76
N SER A 19 -12.39 -50.50 -31.06
CA SER A 19 -13.57 -50.18 -30.24
C SER A 19 -13.27 -49.87 -28.77
N SER A 20 -12.00 -49.95 -28.33
CA SER A 20 -11.59 -49.77 -26.94
C SER A 20 -10.82 -48.48 -26.63
N GLU A 21 -10.85 -47.46 -27.50
CA GLU A 21 -10.47 -46.10 -27.07
C GLU A 21 -11.52 -45.59 -26.07
N ASN A 22 -11.17 -45.64 -24.78
CA ASN A 22 -12.06 -45.36 -23.66
C ASN A 22 -12.27 -43.83 -23.50
N ILE A 23 -12.91 -43.21 -24.49
CA ILE A 23 -13.09 -41.77 -24.61
C ILE A 23 -14.13 -41.30 -23.58
N TRP A 24 -13.63 -40.69 -22.50
CA TRP A 24 -14.45 -40.05 -21.48
C TRP A 24 -15.40 -39.01 -22.11
N LYS A 25 -16.70 -39.12 -21.80
CA LYS A 25 -17.71 -38.18 -22.30
C LYS A 25 -17.53 -36.82 -21.62
N ARG A 26 -17.86 -35.72 -22.29
CA ARG A 26 -17.73 -34.33 -21.79
C ARG A 26 -18.15 -34.17 -20.32
N ASN A 27 -19.34 -34.67 -19.98
CA ASN A 27 -19.90 -34.54 -18.64
C ASN A 27 -19.13 -35.35 -17.59
N GLN A 28 -18.51 -36.48 -17.97
CA GLN A 28 -17.65 -37.27 -17.07
C GLN A 28 -16.34 -36.53 -16.78
N ILE A 29 -15.73 -35.87 -17.79
CA ILE A 29 -14.52 -35.07 -17.61
C ILE A 29 -14.79 -33.89 -16.67
N LEU A 30 -15.89 -33.15 -16.90
CA LEU A 30 -16.29 -32.01 -16.05
C LEU A 30 -16.62 -32.46 -14.61
N LEU A 31 -17.37 -33.55 -14.45
CA LEU A 31 -17.71 -34.09 -13.13
C LEU A 31 -16.47 -34.59 -12.37
N PHE A 32 -15.57 -35.33 -13.04
CA PHE A 32 -14.32 -35.78 -12.44
C PHE A 32 -13.43 -34.60 -12.01
N SER A 33 -13.27 -33.60 -12.89
CA SER A 33 -12.54 -32.37 -12.60
C SER A 33 -13.11 -31.58 -11.43
N PHE A 34 -14.44 -31.58 -11.27
CA PHE A 34 -15.12 -30.98 -10.11
C PHE A 34 -14.87 -31.80 -8.84
N LEU A 35 -15.04 -33.12 -8.88
CA LEU A 35 -14.80 -34.01 -7.73
C LEU A 35 -13.34 -33.90 -7.22
N CYS A 36 -12.36 -33.84 -8.12
CA CYS A 36 -10.95 -33.61 -7.74
C CYS A 36 -10.76 -32.27 -7.02
N ARG A 37 -11.44 -31.19 -7.46
CA ARG A 37 -11.40 -29.88 -6.79
C ARG A 37 -12.09 -29.90 -5.42
N ILE A 38 -13.22 -30.59 -5.29
CA ILE A 38 -13.90 -30.78 -3.99
C ILE A 38 -13.00 -31.56 -3.01
N ILE A 39 -12.28 -32.59 -3.47
CA ILE A 39 -11.28 -33.29 -2.66
C ILE A 39 -10.16 -32.33 -2.21
N LEU A 40 -9.68 -31.44 -3.09
CA LEU A 40 -8.69 -30.41 -2.72
C LEU A 40 -9.21 -29.39 -1.71
N VAL A 41 -10.50 -29.00 -1.78
CA VAL A 41 -11.12 -28.11 -0.78
C VAL A 41 -11.15 -28.75 0.62
N TYR A 42 -11.57 -30.01 0.72
CA TYR A 42 -11.56 -30.74 2.00
C TYR A 42 -10.14 -31.06 2.48
N TYR A 43 -9.21 -31.36 1.57
CA TYR A 43 -7.78 -31.47 1.89
C TYR A 43 -7.22 -30.16 2.46
N GLY A 44 -7.57 -29.02 1.88
CA GLY A 44 -7.15 -27.70 2.35
C GLY A 44 -7.56 -27.45 3.81
N ARG A 45 -8.79 -27.81 4.19
CA ARG A 45 -9.28 -27.74 5.58
C ARG A 45 -8.47 -28.62 6.54
N ILE A 46 -8.05 -29.81 6.10
CA ILE A 46 -7.20 -30.71 6.89
C ILE A 46 -5.76 -30.15 6.99
N HIS A 47 -5.24 -29.60 5.89
CA HIS A 47 -3.92 -29.00 5.84
C HIS A 47 -3.81 -27.77 6.74
N ASP A 48 -4.82 -26.89 6.73
CA ASP A 48 -4.90 -25.69 7.59
C ASP A 48 -4.95 -26.02 9.10
N TYR A 49 -5.35 -27.25 9.45
CA TYR A 49 -5.33 -27.74 10.83
C TYR A 49 -3.99 -28.40 11.22
N LEU A 50 -3.31 -29.06 10.28
CA LEU A 50 -2.08 -29.82 10.55
C LEU A 50 -0.78 -29.01 10.35
N PHE A 51 -0.77 -27.97 9.52
CA PHE A 51 0.45 -27.26 9.11
C PHE A 51 0.42 -25.77 9.45
N LYS A 52 1.57 -25.23 9.89
CA LYS A 52 1.75 -23.80 10.20
C LYS A 52 1.57 -22.88 8.97
N VAL A 53 1.84 -23.39 7.77
CA VAL A 53 1.61 -22.67 6.50
C VAL A 53 0.23 -23.05 5.97
N GLN A 54 -0.62 -22.05 5.73
CA GLN A 54 -2.01 -22.29 5.34
C GLN A 54 -2.16 -22.58 3.84
N PHE A 55 -3.02 -23.56 3.54
CA PHE A 55 -3.51 -23.87 2.20
C PHE A 55 -4.66 -22.94 1.79
N THR A 56 -5.52 -22.50 2.71
CA THR A 56 -6.50 -21.45 2.35
C THR A 56 -5.78 -20.14 1.97
N ASP A 57 -6.31 -19.41 0.99
CA ASP A 57 -5.81 -18.09 0.59
C ASP A 57 -6.11 -17.03 1.67
N VAL A 58 -5.22 -16.05 1.85
CA VAL A 58 -5.45 -14.94 2.80
C VAL A 58 -6.59 -14.07 2.31
N ASP A 59 -6.68 -13.84 1.00
CA ASP A 59 -7.79 -13.11 0.39
C ASP A 59 -9.15 -13.81 0.63
N TYR A 60 -9.19 -15.16 0.74
CA TYR A 60 -10.43 -15.88 1.06
C TYR A 60 -10.98 -15.52 2.44
N LYS A 61 -10.11 -15.29 3.42
CA LYS A 61 -10.52 -14.83 4.76
C LYS A 61 -11.06 -13.40 4.68
N VAL A 62 -10.34 -12.50 4.01
CA VAL A 62 -10.81 -11.11 3.76
C VAL A 62 -12.18 -11.08 3.07
N TYR A 63 -12.47 -12.00 2.13
CA TYR A 63 -13.81 -12.12 1.55
C TYR A 63 -14.86 -12.68 2.53
N SER A 64 -14.48 -13.66 3.36
CA SER A 64 -15.37 -14.33 4.31
C SER A 64 -15.81 -13.38 5.42
N ASP A 65 -14.85 -12.68 6.01
CA ASP A 65 -15.08 -11.65 7.02
C ASP A 65 -16.01 -10.56 6.47
N ALA A 66 -15.73 -10.04 5.26
CA ALA A 66 -16.57 -9.02 4.61
C ALA A 66 -18.00 -9.51 4.27
N ALA A 67 -18.18 -10.81 4.03
CA ALA A 67 -19.50 -11.42 3.85
C ALA A 67 -20.26 -11.54 5.19
N GLU A 68 -19.55 -11.67 6.31
CA GLU A 68 -20.11 -11.65 7.66
C GLU A 68 -20.62 -10.24 8.03
N TYR A 69 -19.84 -9.17 7.76
CA TYR A 69 -20.34 -7.79 7.91
C TYR A 69 -21.65 -7.57 7.14
N ILE A 70 -21.74 -7.97 5.86
CA ILE A 70 -22.99 -7.84 5.08
C ILE A 70 -24.13 -8.67 5.69
N TYR A 71 -23.85 -9.88 6.20
CA TYR A 71 -24.86 -10.71 6.88
C TYR A 71 -25.43 -10.04 8.14
N HIS A 72 -24.62 -9.22 8.83
CA HIS A 72 -25.04 -8.40 9.96
C HIS A 72 -25.61 -7.02 9.57
N GLY A 73 -25.72 -6.71 8.27
CA GLY A 73 -26.23 -5.43 7.76
C GLY A 73 -25.21 -4.28 7.76
N GLN A 74 -23.94 -4.59 8.03
CA GLN A 74 -22.82 -3.66 8.03
C GLN A 74 -22.17 -3.55 6.64
N SER A 75 -21.31 -2.54 6.47
CA SER A 75 -20.54 -2.35 5.24
C SER A 75 -19.41 -3.38 5.14
N PRO A 76 -19.19 -4.02 3.97
CA PRO A 76 -18.04 -4.91 3.78
C PRO A 76 -16.69 -4.16 3.92
N TYR A 77 -16.70 -2.83 3.82
CA TYR A 77 -15.52 -1.98 4.00
C TYR A 77 -15.18 -1.68 5.48
N GLU A 78 -16.05 -2.04 6.44
CA GLU A 78 -15.68 -2.06 7.87
C GLU A 78 -14.59 -3.11 8.15
N ARG A 79 -14.47 -4.13 7.27
CA ARG A 79 -13.32 -5.02 7.29
C ARG A 79 -12.08 -4.30 6.75
N ALA A 80 -11.19 -3.90 7.68
CA ALA A 80 -9.85 -3.41 7.33
C ALA A 80 -9.16 -4.32 6.30
N THR A 81 -8.56 -3.70 5.27
CA THR A 81 -7.98 -4.31 4.04
C THR A 81 -8.94 -4.86 2.98
N TYR A 82 -10.27 -4.80 3.16
CA TYR A 82 -11.21 -5.19 2.11
C TYR A 82 -11.22 -4.18 0.94
N ARG A 83 -10.62 -4.58 -0.17
CA ARG A 83 -10.40 -3.76 -1.39
C ARG A 83 -11.21 -4.22 -2.62
N TYR A 84 -12.18 -5.10 -2.42
CA TYR A 84 -12.87 -5.82 -3.49
C TYR A 84 -14.27 -5.25 -3.75
N THR A 85 -14.92 -5.70 -4.83
CA THR A 85 -16.29 -5.26 -5.15
C THR A 85 -17.29 -5.79 -4.11
N PRO A 86 -18.25 -4.98 -3.62
CA PRO A 86 -19.24 -5.45 -2.65
C PRO A 86 -20.03 -6.66 -3.16
N LEU A 87 -20.21 -6.76 -4.48
CA LEU A 87 -20.85 -7.88 -5.16
C LEU A 87 -20.22 -9.24 -4.80
N LEU A 88 -18.91 -9.29 -4.53
CA LEU A 88 -18.20 -10.51 -4.13
C LEU A 88 -18.58 -10.94 -2.72
N ALA A 89 -18.62 -10.02 -1.76
CA ALA A 89 -19.05 -10.32 -0.40
C ALA A 89 -20.56 -10.66 -0.33
N TRP A 90 -21.41 -9.96 -1.11
CA TRP A 90 -22.83 -10.31 -1.29
C TRP A 90 -23.02 -11.73 -1.83
N LEU A 91 -22.23 -12.13 -2.84
CA LEU A 91 -22.23 -13.49 -3.41
C LEU A 91 -21.76 -14.56 -2.39
N LEU A 92 -20.98 -14.16 -1.39
CA LEU A 92 -20.36 -15.05 -0.40
C LEU A 92 -21.08 -15.07 0.96
N MET A 93 -22.18 -14.34 1.18
CA MET A 93 -22.97 -14.41 2.43
C MET A 93 -23.25 -15.84 2.96
N PRO A 94 -23.45 -16.89 2.13
CA PRO A 94 -23.63 -18.25 2.66
C PRO A 94 -22.41 -18.83 3.41
N VAL A 95 -21.21 -18.24 3.26
CA VAL A 95 -19.98 -18.64 3.95
C VAL A 95 -20.14 -18.57 5.48
N VAL A 96 -20.88 -17.59 5.99
CA VAL A 96 -21.18 -17.40 7.43
C VAL A 96 -21.82 -18.66 8.04
N LYS A 97 -22.59 -19.43 7.24
CA LYS A 97 -23.16 -20.72 7.67
C LYS A 97 -22.29 -21.89 7.23
N TRP A 98 -21.75 -21.87 6.02
CA TRP A 98 -20.98 -22.96 5.40
C TRP A 98 -19.59 -22.45 4.95
N PRO A 99 -18.55 -22.50 5.80
CA PRO A 99 -17.26 -21.84 5.54
C PRO A 99 -16.55 -22.19 4.22
N GLU A 100 -16.76 -23.40 3.68
CA GLU A 100 -16.16 -23.81 2.41
C GLU A 100 -16.96 -23.38 1.16
N PHE A 101 -18.13 -22.73 1.32
CA PHE A 101 -19.06 -22.40 0.24
C PHE A 101 -18.40 -21.60 -0.90
N GLY A 102 -17.60 -20.59 -0.56
CA GLY A 102 -16.91 -19.77 -1.56
C GLY A 102 -15.86 -20.55 -2.35
N LYS A 103 -15.08 -21.42 -1.69
CA LYS A 103 -14.14 -22.33 -2.38
C LYS A 103 -14.89 -23.28 -3.33
N ILE A 104 -16.00 -23.85 -2.88
CA ILE A 104 -16.85 -24.74 -3.69
C ILE A 104 -17.43 -23.98 -4.91
N LEU A 105 -17.88 -22.75 -4.71
CA LEU A 105 -18.37 -21.85 -5.77
C LEU A 105 -17.27 -21.53 -6.80
N PHE A 106 -16.08 -21.16 -6.34
CA PHE A 106 -14.94 -20.87 -7.23
C PHE A 106 -14.48 -22.12 -7.99
N CYS A 107 -14.49 -23.30 -7.36
CA CYS A 107 -14.24 -24.58 -8.03
C CYS A 107 -15.32 -24.92 -9.07
N ALA A 108 -16.59 -24.61 -8.81
CA ALA A 108 -17.66 -24.78 -9.78
C ALA A 108 -17.50 -23.83 -10.98
N VAL A 109 -17.07 -22.59 -10.73
CA VAL A 109 -16.81 -21.59 -11.79
C VAL A 109 -15.55 -21.95 -12.62
N ASP A 110 -14.51 -22.56 -12.03
CA ASP A 110 -13.36 -23.08 -12.81
C ASP A 110 -13.78 -24.22 -13.77
N VAL A 111 -14.69 -25.09 -13.32
CA VAL A 111 -15.26 -26.14 -14.18
C VAL A 111 -16.20 -25.53 -15.24
N ALA A 112 -16.88 -24.43 -14.92
CA ALA A 112 -17.65 -23.64 -15.90
C ALA A 112 -16.75 -22.94 -16.93
N VAL A 113 -15.54 -22.50 -16.56
CA VAL A 113 -14.50 -22.01 -17.50
C VAL A 113 -14.11 -23.12 -18.48
N GLY A 114 -13.85 -24.34 -17.99
CA GLY A 114 -13.61 -25.50 -18.86
C GLY A 114 -14.78 -25.85 -19.79
N PHE A 115 -16.03 -25.67 -19.32
CA PHE A 115 -17.22 -25.79 -20.16
C PHE A 115 -17.29 -24.70 -21.23
N LEU A 116 -17.00 -23.44 -20.90
CA LEU A 116 -16.92 -22.34 -21.86
C LEU A 116 -15.85 -22.61 -22.92
N TYR A 117 -14.69 -23.18 -22.57
CA TYR A 117 -13.70 -23.60 -23.56
C TYR A 117 -14.21 -24.68 -24.52
N PHE A 118 -14.99 -25.67 -24.06
CA PHE A 118 -15.65 -26.63 -24.96
C PHE A 118 -16.58 -25.91 -25.95
N GLU A 119 -17.47 -25.03 -25.48
CA GLU A 119 -18.44 -24.32 -26.34
C GLU A 119 -17.76 -23.30 -27.28
N LEU A 120 -16.71 -22.60 -26.83
CA LEU A 120 -15.86 -21.75 -27.67
C LEU A 120 -15.18 -22.55 -28.80
N SER A 121 -14.67 -23.75 -28.49
CA SER A 121 -14.04 -24.64 -29.48
C SER A 121 -15.03 -25.15 -30.54
N ALA A 122 -16.32 -25.25 -30.21
CA ALA A 122 -17.39 -25.57 -31.16
C ALA A 122 -17.80 -24.36 -32.01
N CYS A 123 -17.77 -23.14 -31.46
CA CYS A 123 -18.18 -21.92 -32.17
C CYS A 123 -17.14 -21.43 -33.21
N ARG A 124 -15.87 -21.83 -33.13
CA ARG A 124 -14.79 -21.25 -33.95
C ARG A 124 -14.63 -21.85 -35.36
N TRP A 125 -15.12 -23.07 -35.61
CA TRP A 125 -14.70 -23.85 -36.78
C TRP A 125 -15.84 -24.69 -37.39
N THR A 126 -16.65 -24.04 -38.23
CA THR A 126 -17.69 -24.71 -39.05
C THR A 126 -17.18 -25.20 -40.42
N ALA A 127 -15.86 -25.21 -40.63
CA ALA A 127 -15.23 -25.43 -41.93
C ALA A 127 -14.01 -26.38 -41.90
N CYS A 128 -14.15 -27.56 -41.27
CA CYS A 128 -13.46 -28.81 -41.63
C CYS A 128 -14.15 -30.03 -40.97
N LYS A 129 -13.82 -31.24 -41.42
CA LYS A 129 -14.30 -32.52 -40.87
C LYS A 129 -13.16 -33.53 -40.81
N ASP A 130 -12.30 -33.42 -39.79
CA ASP A 130 -11.24 -34.40 -39.52
C ASP A 130 -11.28 -34.87 -38.07
N GLU A 131 -11.00 -36.17 -37.85
CA GLU A 131 -11.18 -36.81 -36.54
C GLU A 131 -10.13 -36.38 -35.51
N ASP A 132 -8.90 -36.09 -35.93
CA ASP A 132 -7.84 -35.60 -35.04
C ASP A 132 -8.12 -34.20 -34.47
N GLU A 133 -8.94 -33.38 -35.15
CA GLU A 133 -9.39 -32.08 -34.62
C GLU A 133 -10.24 -32.26 -33.34
N SER A 134 -10.98 -33.38 -33.23
CA SER A 134 -11.72 -33.78 -32.02
C SER A 134 -10.79 -34.13 -30.85
N ARG A 135 -9.58 -34.62 -31.14
CA ARG A 135 -8.56 -34.93 -30.14
C ARG A 135 -7.91 -33.64 -29.63
N ILE A 136 -7.51 -32.74 -30.53
CA ILE A 136 -6.94 -31.42 -30.16
C ILE A 136 -7.93 -30.61 -29.29
N LYS A 137 -9.21 -30.57 -29.66
CA LYS A 137 -10.27 -29.90 -28.87
C LYS A 137 -10.39 -30.45 -27.45
N LYS A 138 -10.24 -31.77 -27.25
CA LYS A 138 -10.21 -32.38 -25.92
C LYS A 138 -8.91 -32.07 -25.19
N SER A 139 -7.76 -32.14 -25.85
CA SER A 139 -6.45 -31.89 -25.24
C SER A 139 -6.34 -30.49 -24.62
N VAL A 140 -6.84 -29.44 -25.28
CA VAL A 140 -6.81 -28.06 -24.73
C VAL A 140 -7.70 -27.92 -23.49
N VAL A 141 -8.88 -28.56 -23.46
CA VAL A 141 -9.79 -28.47 -22.30
C VAL A 141 -9.33 -29.37 -21.15
N ILE A 142 -8.75 -30.53 -21.46
CA ILE A 142 -8.05 -31.36 -20.47
C ILE A 142 -6.86 -30.60 -19.90
N PHE A 143 -6.09 -29.87 -20.72
CA PHE A 143 -5.00 -29.02 -20.23
C PHE A 143 -5.48 -27.98 -19.22
N TRP A 144 -6.63 -27.30 -19.43
CA TRP A 144 -7.17 -26.40 -18.39
C TRP A 144 -7.68 -27.13 -17.15
N LEU A 145 -8.52 -28.15 -17.32
CA LEU A 145 -9.21 -28.82 -16.22
C LEU A 145 -8.27 -29.67 -15.35
N ALA A 146 -7.23 -30.26 -15.94
CA ALA A 146 -6.21 -31.06 -15.27
C ALA A 146 -4.93 -30.26 -14.94
N ASN A 147 -4.87 -28.95 -15.21
CA ASN A 147 -3.79 -28.11 -14.71
C ASN A 147 -3.86 -28.07 -13.16
N PRO A 148 -2.81 -28.52 -12.44
CA PRO A 148 -2.82 -28.46 -10.99
C PRO A 148 -2.89 -27.02 -10.47
N LEU A 149 -2.38 -26.03 -11.21
CA LEU A 149 -2.38 -24.63 -10.78
C LEU A 149 -3.80 -24.05 -10.71
N THR A 150 -4.65 -24.27 -11.73
CA THR A 150 -6.04 -23.77 -11.72
C THR A 150 -6.88 -24.48 -10.65
N ALA A 151 -6.68 -25.80 -10.51
CA ALA A 151 -7.31 -26.60 -9.46
C ALA A 151 -6.90 -26.17 -8.04
N ILE A 152 -5.62 -25.84 -7.81
CA ILE A 152 -5.13 -25.32 -6.54
C ILE A 152 -5.66 -23.90 -6.30
N ILE A 153 -5.48 -22.95 -7.23
CA ILE A 153 -5.90 -21.54 -7.05
C ILE A 153 -7.41 -21.43 -6.72
N SER A 154 -8.26 -22.19 -7.41
CA SER A 154 -9.71 -22.23 -7.11
C SER A 154 -10.04 -22.90 -5.77
N SER A 155 -9.35 -23.99 -5.40
CA SER A 155 -9.60 -24.69 -4.12
C SER A 155 -8.97 -24.01 -2.89
N ARG A 156 -7.92 -23.20 -3.06
CA ARG A 156 -7.40 -22.29 -2.01
C ARG A 156 -8.41 -21.20 -1.64
N GLY A 157 -9.33 -20.85 -2.55
CA GLY A 157 -10.35 -19.82 -2.34
C GLY A 157 -10.07 -18.48 -3.04
N ASN A 158 -9.33 -18.47 -4.14
CA ASN A 158 -9.05 -17.22 -4.86
C ASN A 158 -10.19 -16.86 -5.85
N ALA A 159 -10.66 -15.60 -5.82
CA ALA A 159 -11.82 -15.17 -6.60
C ALA A 159 -11.52 -14.83 -8.08
N ASP A 160 -10.27 -14.82 -8.52
CA ASP A 160 -9.89 -14.40 -9.89
C ASP A 160 -10.51 -15.26 -10.99
N VAL A 161 -10.87 -16.51 -10.68
CA VAL A 161 -11.58 -17.40 -11.60
C VAL A 161 -12.95 -16.86 -12.02
N LEU A 162 -13.60 -16.03 -11.19
CA LEU A 162 -14.82 -15.31 -11.57
C LEU A 162 -14.57 -14.35 -12.75
N VAL A 163 -13.44 -13.63 -12.73
CA VAL A 163 -13.03 -12.71 -13.80
C VAL A 163 -12.76 -13.49 -15.08
N CYS A 164 -12.03 -14.61 -14.99
CA CYS A 164 -11.76 -15.50 -16.12
C CYS A 164 -13.06 -16.02 -16.77
N ALA A 165 -14.03 -16.45 -15.95
CA ALA A 165 -15.32 -16.95 -16.43
C ALA A 165 -16.12 -15.88 -17.18
N VAL A 166 -16.22 -14.66 -16.62
CA VAL A 166 -17.00 -13.58 -17.24
C VAL A 166 -16.32 -13.07 -18.52
N VAL A 167 -14.99 -12.97 -18.57
CA VAL A 167 -14.26 -12.59 -19.79
C VAL A 167 -14.42 -13.63 -20.90
N LEU A 168 -14.35 -14.93 -20.59
CA LEU A 168 -14.61 -16.01 -21.56
C LEU A 168 -16.08 -16.07 -21.98
N TRP A 169 -17.02 -15.72 -21.10
CA TRP A 169 -18.44 -15.60 -21.44
C TRP A 169 -18.69 -14.43 -22.40
N THR A 170 -18.07 -13.26 -22.18
CA THR A 170 -18.06 -12.15 -23.15
C THR A 170 -17.55 -12.60 -24.51
N LEU A 171 -16.41 -13.31 -24.56
CA LEU A 171 -15.84 -13.82 -25.81
C LEU A 171 -16.79 -14.80 -26.53
N TYR A 172 -17.44 -15.69 -25.79
CA TYR A 172 -18.43 -16.63 -26.33
C TYR A 172 -19.65 -15.93 -26.93
N LEU A 173 -20.15 -14.88 -26.27
CA LEU A 173 -21.25 -14.05 -26.79
C LEU A 173 -20.85 -13.25 -28.03
N LEU A 174 -19.62 -12.71 -28.07
CA LEU A 174 -19.05 -12.05 -29.26
C LEU A 174 -18.96 -13.03 -30.44
N MET A 175 -18.46 -14.25 -30.21
CA MET A 175 -18.36 -15.29 -31.24
C MET A 175 -19.72 -15.76 -31.77
N ARG A 176 -20.78 -15.71 -30.96
CA ARG A 176 -22.16 -15.93 -31.43
C ARG A 176 -22.85 -14.67 -32.00
N ASN A 177 -22.08 -13.60 -32.28
CA ASN A 177 -22.56 -12.31 -32.82
C ASN A 177 -23.59 -11.61 -31.90
N GLN A 178 -23.67 -11.98 -30.62
CA GLN A 178 -24.57 -11.40 -29.62
C GLN A 178 -23.92 -10.20 -28.92
N TRP A 179 -23.36 -9.28 -29.70
CA TRP A 179 -22.51 -8.18 -29.24
C TRP A 179 -23.16 -7.26 -28.19
N ARG A 180 -24.50 -7.10 -28.20
CA ARG A 180 -25.25 -6.33 -27.18
C ARG A 180 -25.28 -7.02 -25.81
N LEU A 181 -25.39 -8.34 -25.78
CA LEU A 181 -25.34 -9.10 -24.51
C LEU A 181 -23.89 -9.19 -24.03
N ALA A 182 -22.93 -9.31 -24.97
CA ALA A 182 -21.51 -9.24 -24.67
C ALA A 182 -21.11 -7.89 -24.03
N SER A 183 -21.59 -6.74 -24.54
CA SER A 183 -21.29 -5.43 -23.92
C SER A 183 -21.87 -5.30 -22.52
N LEU A 184 -23.07 -5.84 -22.27
CA LEU A 184 -23.69 -5.84 -20.94
C LEU A 184 -22.90 -6.72 -19.96
N VAL A 185 -22.56 -7.96 -20.33
CA VAL A 185 -21.77 -8.87 -19.48
C VAL A 185 -20.36 -8.31 -19.24
N TYR A 186 -19.73 -7.71 -20.25
CA TYR A 186 -18.40 -7.12 -20.13
C TYR A 186 -18.39 -5.89 -19.22
N GLY A 187 -19.28 -4.93 -19.47
CA GLY A 187 -19.38 -3.70 -18.67
C GLY A 187 -19.83 -4.01 -17.23
N LEU A 188 -20.99 -4.64 -17.08
CA LEU A 188 -21.66 -4.80 -15.78
C LEU A 188 -20.99 -5.84 -14.87
N LEU A 189 -20.38 -6.89 -15.43
CA LEU A 189 -19.76 -7.95 -14.63
C LEU A 189 -18.23 -7.98 -14.73
N ALA A 190 -17.64 -7.98 -15.94
CA ALA A 190 -16.19 -8.20 -16.06
C ALA A 190 -15.39 -7.05 -15.40
N VAL A 191 -15.77 -5.80 -15.67
CA VAL A 191 -15.09 -4.60 -15.16
C VAL A 191 -15.43 -4.31 -13.69
N HIS A 192 -16.65 -4.62 -13.23
CA HIS A 192 -17.04 -4.41 -11.82
C HIS A 192 -16.51 -5.49 -10.85
N VAL A 193 -16.08 -6.67 -11.33
CA VAL A 193 -15.41 -7.67 -10.47
C VAL A 193 -13.92 -7.36 -10.31
N LYS A 194 -13.23 -6.95 -11.38
CA LYS A 194 -11.90 -6.31 -11.34
C LYS A 194 -11.77 -5.31 -12.49
N LEU A 195 -11.00 -4.23 -12.31
CA LEU A 195 -10.79 -3.20 -13.34
C LEU A 195 -10.00 -3.72 -14.57
N TYR A 196 -9.13 -4.72 -14.38
CA TYR A 196 -8.16 -5.20 -15.38
C TYR A 196 -8.74 -5.53 -16.78
N PRO A 197 -9.92 -6.19 -16.94
CA PRO A 197 -10.44 -6.58 -18.25
C PRO A 197 -10.68 -5.44 -19.23
N ILE A 198 -10.72 -4.16 -18.79
CA ILE A 198 -10.79 -2.97 -19.66
C ILE A 198 -9.74 -3.02 -20.78
N ILE A 199 -8.56 -3.62 -20.55
CA ILE A 199 -7.49 -3.71 -21.57
C ILE A 199 -7.94 -4.45 -22.85
N TYR A 200 -8.99 -5.27 -22.80
CA TYR A 200 -9.51 -5.99 -23.96
C TYR A 200 -10.45 -5.13 -24.82
N LEU A 201 -10.88 -3.96 -24.36
CA LEU A 201 -11.83 -3.11 -25.08
C LEU A 201 -11.34 -2.66 -26.47
N PRO A 202 -10.08 -2.23 -26.67
CA PRO A 202 -9.57 -1.91 -28.00
C PRO A 202 -9.58 -3.14 -28.93
N SER A 203 -9.22 -4.32 -28.42
CA SER A 203 -9.25 -5.58 -29.18
C SER A 203 -10.66 -5.98 -29.57
N ILE A 204 -11.65 -5.81 -28.68
CA ILE A 204 -13.07 -6.06 -28.97
C ILE A 204 -13.62 -5.04 -29.97
N PHE A 205 -13.29 -3.76 -29.82
CA PHE A 205 -13.68 -2.71 -30.76
C PHE A 205 -13.14 -3.01 -32.17
N LEU A 206 -11.85 -3.35 -32.29
CA LEU A 206 -11.25 -3.75 -33.56
C LEU A 206 -11.88 -5.03 -34.11
N SER A 207 -12.16 -6.04 -33.29
CA SER A 207 -12.86 -7.26 -33.71
C SER A 207 -14.27 -6.98 -34.26
N LEU A 208 -14.98 -5.98 -33.74
CA LEU A 208 -16.31 -5.58 -34.22
C LEU A 208 -16.25 -4.76 -35.53
N SER A 209 -15.10 -4.16 -35.86
CA SER A 209 -14.92 -3.30 -37.03
C SER A 209 -14.85 -4.03 -38.38
N SER A 210 -14.68 -5.35 -38.39
CA SER A 210 -14.47 -6.17 -39.61
C SER A 210 -13.30 -5.70 -40.51
N VAL A 211 -12.26 -5.15 -39.89
CA VAL A 211 -11.00 -4.77 -40.54
C VAL A 211 -10.13 -6.01 -40.78
N SER A 212 -9.57 -6.11 -41.99
CA SER A 212 -8.50 -7.06 -42.33
C SER A 212 -7.19 -6.30 -42.46
N LEU A 213 -6.06 -6.87 -42.00
CA LEU A 213 -4.73 -6.31 -42.26
C LEU A 213 -4.35 -6.30 -43.76
N SER A 214 -5.12 -7.00 -44.61
CA SER A 214 -4.94 -7.00 -46.06
C SER A 214 -5.59 -5.79 -46.78
N SER A 215 -6.22 -4.85 -46.06
CA SER A 215 -6.82 -3.65 -46.66
C SER A 215 -5.88 -2.44 -46.57
N GLY A 216 -5.87 -1.62 -47.62
CA GLY A 216 -5.07 -0.40 -47.65
C GLY A 216 -5.50 0.62 -46.59
N TRP A 217 -4.57 1.45 -46.12
CA TRP A 217 -4.76 2.41 -45.01
C TRP A 217 -6.05 3.25 -45.11
N ILE A 218 -6.48 3.63 -46.31
CA ILE A 218 -7.71 4.42 -46.53
C ILE A 218 -8.98 3.59 -46.22
N ASP A 219 -9.00 2.30 -46.56
CA ASP A 219 -10.13 1.41 -46.25
C ASP A 219 -10.11 0.98 -44.78
N TYR A 220 -8.92 0.78 -44.20
CA TYR A 220 -8.73 0.59 -42.76
C TYR A 220 -9.36 1.75 -41.95
N ILE A 221 -9.01 3.00 -42.26
CA ILE A 221 -9.53 4.19 -41.57
C ILE A 221 -11.05 4.33 -41.78
N LYS A 222 -11.56 4.10 -43.00
CA LYS A 222 -13.01 4.13 -43.28
C LYS A 222 -13.77 3.11 -42.44
N ARG A 223 -13.31 1.85 -42.39
CA ARG A 223 -13.94 0.79 -41.59
C ARG A 223 -13.93 1.11 -40.10
N LEU A 224 -12.81 1.63 -39.59
CA LEU A 224 -12.66 2.03 -38.19
C LEU A 224 -13.68 3.12 -37.79
N ILE A 225 -13.81 4.16 -38.61
CA ILE A 225 -14.77 5.27 -38.40
C ILE A 225 -16.21 4.79 -38.60
N SER A 226 -16.48 3.85 -39.50
CA SER A 226 -17.82 3.28 -39.71
C SER A 226 -18.25 2.23 -38.67
N ASN A 227 -17.45 1.98 -37.64
CA ASN A 227 -17.65 0.91 -36.66
C ASN A 227 -18.76 1.21 -35.64
N VAL A 228 -19.98 1.47 -36.10
CA VAL A 228 -21.14 1.79 -35.24
C VAL A 228 -21.39 0.71 -34.17
N LYS A 229 -21.11 -0.56 -34.46
CA LYS A 229 -21.17 -1.65 -33.46
C LYS A 229 -20.14 -1.49 -32.34
N GLY A 230 -18.88 -1.23 -32.69
CA GLY A 230 -17.82 -0.98 -31.71
C GLY A 230 -18.06 0.30 -30.93
N TYR A 231 -18.55 1.37 -31.57
CA TYR A 231 -18.94 2.58 -30.86
C TYR A 231 -20.08 2.31 -29.88
N ILE A 232 -21.16 1.63 -30.27
CA ILE A 232 -22.23 1.26 -29.32
C ILE A 232 -21.71 0.33 -28.22
N PHE A 233 -20.77 -0.57 -28.50
CA PHE A 233 -20.13 -1.41 -27.46
C PHE A 233 -19.36 -0.55 -26.44
N VAL A 234 -18.62 0.47 -26.90
CA VAL A 234 -17.89 1.44 -26.06
C VAL A 234 -18.83 2.44 -25.37
N MET A 235 -19.98 2.78 -25.97
CA MET A 235 -21.01 3.65 -25.36
C MET A 235 -21.84 2.90 -24.31
N TYR A 236 -21.93 1.56 -24.44
CA TYR A 236 -22.16 0.59 -23.37
C TYR A 236 -21.25 0.76 -22.12
N PHE A 237 -20.16 1.53 -22.22
CA PHE A 237 -19.10 1.62 -21.21
C PHE A 237 -18.69 3.07 -20.85
N ILE A 238 -18.80 4.05 -21.76
CA ILE A 238 -18.51 5.48 -21.55
C ILE A 238 -19.52 6.37 -22.32
N TRP A 239 -20.20 7.28 -21.62
CA TRP A 239 -21.06 8.34 -22.21
C TRP A 239 -21.29 9.47 -21.16
N TYR A 240 -21.59 10.74 -21.47
CA TYR A 240 -21.90 11.40 -22.76
C TYR A 240 -21.00 12.61 -23.11
N ILE A 241 -20.34 13.22 -22.12
CA ILE A 241 -20.02 14.67 -22.10
C ILE A 241 -19.30 15.20 -23.35
N CYS A 242 -18.30 14.47 -23.86
CA CYS A 242 -17.43 14.93 -24.95
C CYS A 242 -18.08 14.99 -26.35
N LEU A 243 -19.33 14.55 -26.53
CA LEU A 243 -20.01 14.56 -27.83
C LEU A 243 -21.05 15.68 -28.00
N LEU A 244 -21.44 16.38 -26.92
CA LEU A 244 -22.49 17.41 -26.96
C LEU A 244 -22.19 18.57 -27.94
N PRO A 245 -20.96 19.14 -28.00
CA PRO A 245 -20.64 20.25 -28.91
C PRO A 245 -20.72 19.86 -30.40
N ILE A 246 -20.55 18.57 -30.71
CA ILE A 246 -20.62 18.04 -32.07
C ILE A 246 -22.09 17.76 -32.46
N ALA A 247 -22.89 17.30 -31.49
CA ALA A 247 -24.31 17.00 -31.69
C ALA A 247 -25.19 18.27 -31.81
N GLN A 248 -24.74 19.42 -31.29
CA GLN A 248 -25.45 20.70 -31.28
C GLN A 248 -26.12 21.07 -32.61
N ARG A 249 -25.52 20.75 -33.77
CA ARG A 249 -26.04 21.12 -35.09
C ARG A 249 -27.34 20.41 -35.50
N ASN A 250 -27.72 19.32 -34.82
CA ASN A 250 -28.88 18.49 -35.17
C ASN A 250 -29.93 18.43 -34.04
N ILE A 251 -29.86 19.32 -33.04
CA ILE A 251 -30.67 19.24 -31.82
C ILE A 251 -31.45 20.55 -31.62
N GLU A 252 -32.71 20.56 -32.05
CA GLU A 252 -33.65 21.66 -31.80
C GLU A 252 -34.27 21.51 -30.41
N ILE A 253 -33.69 22.19 -29.40
CA ILE A 253 -34.22 22.25 -28.04
C ILE A 253 -34.61 23.68 -27.67
N SER A 254 -35.81 23.85 -27.14
CA SER A 254 -36.31 25.14 -26.64
C SER A 254 -35.41 25.71 -25.54
N THR A 255 -35.15 27.02 -25.57
CA THR A 255 -34.25 27.71 -24.63
C THR A 255 -34.61 27.47 -23.16
N LYS A 256 -35.91 27.34 -22.85
CA LYS A 256 -36.39 27.01 -21.50
C LYS A 256 -35.99 25.60 -21.06
N THR A 257 -36.06 24.64 -21.96
CA THR A 257 -35.63 23.25 -21.74
C THR A 257 -34.10 23.16 -21.63
N ALA A 258 -33.35 23.91 -22.44
CA ALA A 258 -31.89 23.98 -22.34
C ALA A 258 -31.43 24.52 -20.98
N VAL A 259 -32.01 25.64 -20.52
CA VAL A 259 -31.72 26.20 -19.18
C VAL A 259 -32.08 25.22 -18.06
N TYR A 260 -33.23 24.55 -18.14
CA TYR A 260 -33.63 23.53 -17.16
C TYR A 260 -32.61 22.38 -17.07
N LEU A 261 -32.14 21.86 -18.21
CA LEU A 261 -31.14 20.79 -18.26
C LEU A 261 -29.77 21.23 -17.70
N ILE A 262 -29.34 22.47 -17.95
CA ILE A 262 -28.10 23.04 -17.40
C ILE A 262 -28.20 23.15 -15.87
N ILE A 263 -29.32 23.64 -15.34
CA ILE A 263 -29.56 23.72 -13.89
C ILE A 263 -29.56 22.32 -13.27
N LEU A 264 -30.24 21.35 -13.89
CA LEU A 264 -30.28 19.97 -13.43
C LEU A 264 -28.87 19.33 -13.39
N TRP A 265 -28.02 19.63 -14.38
CA TRP A 265 -26.64 19.14 -14.44
C TRP A 265 -25.76 19.74 -13.33
N PHE A 266 -25.80 21.05 -13.11
CA PHE A 266 -25.06 21.70 -12.01
C PHE A 266 -25.52 21.22 -10.63
N LEU A 267 -26.83 21.02 -10.43
CA LEU A 267 -27.35 20.42 -9.20
C LEU A 267 -26.83 19.00 -9.00
N GLY A 268 -26.75 18.18 -10.05
CA GLY A 268 -26.14 16.85 -10.00
C GLY A 268 -24.64 16.85 -9.64
N GLN A 269 -23.87 17.79 -10.19
CA GLN A 269 -22.45 17.94 -9.82
C GLN A 269 -22.26 18.38 -8.37
N ALA A 270 -23.06 19.35 -7.90
CA ALA A 270 -23.05 19.78 -6.50
C ALA A 270 -23.46 18.66 -5.53
N PHE A 271 -24.49 17.89 -5.89
CA PHE A 271 -24.96 16.73 -5.12
C PHE A 271 -23.90 15.63 -5.01
N TRP A 272 -23.05 15.45 -6.03
CA TRP A 272 -21.96 14.47 -6.01
C TRP A 272 -20.70 14.94 -5.26
N LEU A 273 -20.32 16.21 -5.39
CA LEU A 273 -19.10 16.75 -4.75
C LEU A 273 -19.31 17.12 -3.27
N CYS A 274 -20.53 17.48 -2.87
CA CYS A 274 -20.83 17.90 -1.49
C CYS A 274 -20.52 16.81 -0.43
N PRO A 275 -20.90 15.52 -0.61
CA PRO A 275 -20.51 14.46 0.32
C PRO A 275 -18.99 14.26 0.43
N ALA A 276 -18.25 14.36 -0.68
CA ALA A 276 -16.80 14.22 -0.68
C ALA A 276 -16.12 15.36 0.11
N TYR A 277 -16.51 16.61 -0.15
CA TYR A 277 -16.00 17.77 0.58
C TYR A 277 -16.33 17.71 2.08
N LEU A 278 -17.56 17.31 2.44
CA LEU A 278 -17.98 17.23 3.84
C LEU A 278 -17.38 16.04 4.60
N PHE A 279 -16.95 14.98 3.91
CA PHE A 279 -16.14 13.91 4.48
C PHE A 279 -14.68 14.34 4.65
N GLU A 280 -14.04 14.81 3.57
CA GLU A 280 -12.59 15.05 3.51
C GLU A 280 -12.13 16.28 4.32
N PHE A 281 -12.94 17.34 4.38
CA PHE A 281 -12.60 18.58 5.10
C PHE A 281 -13.39 18.81 6.40
N HIS A 282 -14.49 18.08 6.63
CA HIS A 282 -15.35 18.26 7.81
C HIS A 282 -15.69 16.97 8.57
N GLY A 283 -15.19 15.80 8.15
CA GLY A 283 -15.37 14.52 8.85
C GLY A 283 -16.81 14.00 8.95
N ASN A 284 -17.77 14.56 8.21
CA ASN A 284 -19.19 14.26 8.34
C ASN A 284 -19.62 13.10 7.41
N TYR A 285 -20.12 12.02 8.01
CA TYR A 285 -20.63 10.84 7.30
C TYR A 285 -22.00 11.09 6.63
N ILE A 286 -22.00 11.75 5.47
CA ILE A 286 -23.22 12.01 4.69
C ILE A 286 -23.42 10.93 3.62
N VAL A 287 -24.26 9.95 3.93
CA VAL A 287 -24.68 8.90 3.00
C VAL A 287 -25.80 9.43 2.10
N ILE A 288 -25.47 9.78 0.85
CA ILE A 288 -26.43 10.05 -0.23
C ILE A 288 -25.77 9.69 -1.59
N PRO A 289 -26.51 9.17 -2.59
CA PRO A 289 -25.92 8.20 -3.53
C PRO A 289 -25.56 8.70 -4.95
N CYS A 290 -24.77 7.85 -5.63
CA CYS A 290 -24.59 7.71 -7.10
C CYS A 290 -23.46 8.47 -7.85
N SER A 291 -22.29 7.81 -7.88
CA SER A 291 -21.33 7.66 -9.01
C SER A 291 -20.45 8.83 -9.49
N THR A 292 -19.18 8.48 -9.75
CA THR A 292 -18.01 9.36 -9.95
C THR A 292 -17.73 9.81 -11.39
N ILE A 293 -17.09 10.98 -11.54
CA ILE A 293 -16.29 11.39 -12.71
C ILE A 293 -14.86 11.66 -12.19
N LEU A 294 -13.95 10.69 -12.21
CA LEU A 294 -13.02 10.35 -13.32
C LEU A 294 -11.72 11.18 -13.40
N CYS A 295 -10.84 10.94 -12.42
CA CYS A 295 -9.43 10.54 -12.57
C CYS A 295 -8.76 10.61 -13.97
N ARG A 296 -7.54 11.20 -14.04
CA ARG A 296 -6.33 10.80 -14.82
C ARG A 296 -5.20 11.86 -14.65
N GLN A 297 -3.91 11.67 -15.00
CA GLN A 297 -3.10 10.63 -15.70
C GLN A 297 -1.64 10.69 -15.12
N SER A 298 -0.93 9.58 -14.87
CA SER A 298 0.09 8.88 -15.72
C SER A 298 1.43 9.64 -15.93
N ASP A 299 2.60 9.06 -16.26
CA ASP A 299 3.09 7.72 -16.67
C ASP A 299 4.52 7.48 -16.10
N PHE A 300 5.11 6.27 -16.21
CA PHE A 300 6.35 6.02 -17.00
C PHE A 300 6.88 4.57 -16.94
N THR A 301 7.75 4.23 -17.90
CA THR A 301 8.45 2.92 -18.03
C THR A 301 9.85 2.93 -17.44
N TYR A 302 10.31 1.79 -16.91
CA TYR A 302 11.68 1.59 -16.43
C TYR A 302 12.74 1.69 -17.53
N PHE A 303 13.83 2.39 -17.24
CA PHE A 303 15.09 2.39 -17.99
C PHE A 303 16.24 2.17 -17.01
N SER A 304 17.30 1.50 -17.46
CA SER A 304 18.51 1.25 -16.66
C SER A 304 19.61 2.25 -17.02
N TRP A 305 20.21 2.89 -16.02
CA TRP A 305 21.48 3.62 -16.16
C TRP A 305 22.35 3.50 -14.91
N VAL A 306 23.66 3.51 -15.12
CA VAL A 306 24.69 3.63 -14.08
C VAL A 306 25.38 4.97 -14.29
N MET A 307 25.43 5.83 -13.26
CA MET A 307 26.26 7.04 -13.22
C MET A 307 26.70 7.33 -11.77
N ARG A 308 27.42 8.44 -11.57
CA ARG A 308 28.54 8.54 -10.62
C ARG A 308 28.64 9.94 -9.97
N GLU A 309 29.07 9.97 -8.70
CA GLU A 309 29.65 11.10 -7.92
C GLU A 309 28.86 12.42 -7.83
N THR A 310 28.24 12.67 -6.67
CA THR A 310 27.94 14.00 -6.09
C THR A 310 27.86 13.92 -4.54
N ASN A 311 27.82 15.08 -3.87
CA ASN A 311 27.67 15.22 -2.41
C ASN A 311 26.37 14.61 -1.85
N GLU A 312 26.46 14.02 -0.66
CA GLU A 312 25.36 13.26 -0.02
C GLU A 312 25.23 13.53 1.51
N ASP A 313 24.01 13.73 2.00
CA ASP A 313 23.65 13.73 3.43
C ASP A 313 23.17 12.33 3.87
N PHE A 314 23.61 11.81 5.02
CA PHE A 314 23.37 10.43 5.43
C PHE A 314 22.79 10.26 6.83
N GLY A 315 21.79 9.39 6.96
CA GLY A 315 21.37 8.87 8.26
C GLY A 315 22.23 7.70 8.72
N LEU A 316 22.84 7.81 9.90
CA LEU A 316 23.58 6.72 10.57
C LEU A 316 22.66 5.65 11.19
N GLY A 317 21.36 5.92 11.33
CA GLY A 317 20.45 5.06 12.11
C GLY A 317 20.48 5.45 13.59
N LEU A 318 20.05 4.55 14.49
CA LEU A 318 19.63 4.93 15.85
C LEU A 318 20.45 4.35 17.00
N GLY A 319 21.09 3.18 16.82
CA GLY A 319 21.67 2.40 17.92
C GLY A 319 23.06 1.80 17.67
N ASN A 320 23.49 1.58 16.43
CA ASN A 320 24.83 1.04 16.15
C ASN A 320 25.38 1.49 14.79
N VAL A 321 26.70 1.34 14.57
CA VAL A 321 27.34 1.63 13.26
C VAL A 321 26.78 0.77 12.13
N ASP A 322 26.35 -0.45 12.45
CA ASP A 322 25.72 -1.39 11.52
C ASP A 322 24.30 -0.95 11.08
N ASP A 323 23.71 0.08 11.71
CA ASP A 323 22.41 0.61 11.31
C ASP A 323 22.48 1.49 10.05
N ILE A 324 23.68 1.90 9.61
CA ILE A 324 23.83 2.64 8.36
C ILE A 324 23.32 1.81 7.18
N THR A 325 22.50 2.41 6.32
CA THR A 325 21.99 1.67 5.14
C THR A 325 23.14 1.22 4.24
N VAL A 326 22.97 0.09 3.54
CA VAL A 326 23.94 -0.41 2.55
C VAL A 326 24.24 0.66 1.46
N LYS A 327 23.26 1.51 1.14
CA LYS A 327 23.48 2.67 0.26
C LYS A 327 24.41 3.70 0.92
N GLY A 328 24.17 4.04 2.18
CA GLY A 328 24.98 5.00 2.93
C GLY A 328 26.43 4.60 3.02
N MET A 329 26.72 3.39 3.54
CA MET A 329 28.07 2.81 3.56
C MET A 329 28.74 2.87 2.17
N ALA A 330 28.00 2.51 1.11
CA ALA A 330 28.51 2.48 -0.26
C ALA A 330 28.77 3.87 -0.89
N THR A 331 28.35 5.00 -0.28
CA THR A 331 28.80 6.34 -0.72
C THR A 331 29.74 7.01 0.30
N VAL A 332 29.65 6.74 1.60
CA VAL A 332 30.72 7.13 2.55
C VAL A 332 32.08 6.62 2.06
N GLN A 333 32.13 5.40 1.51
CA GLN A 333 33.34 4.85 0.88
C GLN A 333 33.77 5.55 -0.43
N LYS A 334 32.92 6.36 -1.08
CA LYS A 334 33.27 7.18 -2.26
C LYS A 334 33.75 8.58 -1.90
N CYS A 335 33.01 9.33 -1.06
CA CYS A 335 33.24 10.75 -0.79
C CYS A 335 34.67 11.06 -0.34
N SER A 336 35.29 12.11 -0.88
CA SER A 336 36.65 12.54 -0.53
C SER A 336 36.73 12.97 0.94
N HIS A 337 35.72 13.69 1.43
CA HIS A 337 35.64 14.19 2.81
C HIS A 337 34.38 13.67 3.50
N VAL A 338 34.47 13.43 4.82
CA VAL A 338 33.38 12.87 5.65
C VAL A 338 33.27 13.69 6.92
N TYR A 339 32.23 14.54 6.98
CA TYR A 339 31.86 15.26 8.20
C TYR A 339 30.88 14.45 9.04
N LEU A 340 30.90 14.69 10.34
CA LEU A 340 30.07 14.01 11.32
C LEU A 340 29.46 15.02 12.28
N GLU A 341 28.14 15.09 12.27
CA GLU A 341 27.35 16.00 13.07
C GLU A 341 27.17 15.46 14.50
N THR A 342 27.44 16.30 15.51
CA THR A 342 27.65 15.88 16.92
C THR A 342 26.72 16.53 17.96
N TYR A 343 25.71 17.28 17.52
CA TYR A 343 24.91 18.15 18.38
C TYR A 343 23.40 17.88 18.38
N THR A 344 22.80 17.36 17.31
CA THR A 344 21.34 17.09 17.23
C THR A 344 20.93 15.83 17.99
N SER A 345 21.85 14.89 18.22
CA SER A 345 21.57 13.58 18.84
C SER A 345 22.87 12.88 19.27
N ILE A 346 22.76 11.90 20.17
CA ILE A 346 23.88 11.07 20.65
C ILE A 346 24.23 9.98 19.65
N MET A 347 25.49 9.90 19.23
CA MET A 347 26.06 8.66 18.69
C MET A 347 26.34 7.64 19.80
N SER A 348 26.06 6.38 19.51
CA SER A 348 26.00 5.31 20.52
C SER A 348 27.24 5.16 21.40
N PHE A 349 27.01 5.22 22.71
CA PHE A 349 27.76 4.55 23.78
C PHE A 349 29.29 4.48 23.64
N GLY A 350 29.96 5.61 23.38
CA GLY A 350 31.41 5.63 23.28
C GLY A 350 31.94 4.96 22.00
N LEU A 351 31.28 5.24 20.87
CA LEU A 351 31.94 5.33 19.58
C LEU A 351 32.96 6.48 19.61
N ASP A 352 34.12 6.22 20.25
CA ASP A 352 35.38 6.95 19.98
C ASP A 352 35.51 7.07 18.46
N LYS A 353 35.74 8.29 17.95
CA LYS A 353 35.78 8.65 16.52
C LYS A 353 36.47 7.57 15.68
N LYS A 354 37.59 7.05 16.19
CA LYS A 354 38.39 5.95 15.64
C LYS A 354 37.62 4.70 15.24
N LYS A 355 36.57 4.30 15.95
CA LYS A 355 35.75 3.11 15.60
C LYS A 355 34.92 3.35 14.35
N LEU A 356 34.42 4.56 14.14
CA LEU A 356 33.73 4.96 12.91
C LEU A 356 34.74 5.04 11.77
N GLU A 357 35.94 5.59 12.04
CA GLU A 357 37.04 5.67 11.06
C GLU A 357 37.54 4.27 10.64
N GLU A 358 37.69 3.33 11.58
CA GLU A 358 38.01 1.92 11.34
C GLU A 358 36.92 1.18 10.55
N PHE A 359 35.64 1.48 10.82
CA PHE A 359 34.48 0.85 10.17
C PHE A 359 34.24 1.35 8.74
N PHE A 360 34.39 2.66 8.50
CA PHE A 360 34.26 3.26 7.17
C PHE A 360 35.56 3.24 6.34
N GLY A 361 36.71 3.05 7.00
CA GLY A 361 38.03 3.08 6.37
C GLY A 361 38.50 4.48 5.97
N LYS A 362 38.05 5.54 6.68
CA LYS A 362 38.30 6.95 6.37
C LYS A 362 38.46 7.80 7.63
N GLU A 363 39.20 8.89 7.51
CA GLU A 363 39.21 9.97 8.52
C GLU A 363 37.86 10.73 8.50
N ILE A 364 37.42 11.21 9.66
CA ILE A 364 36.09 11.83 9.85
C ILE A 364 36.20 13.13 10.63
N ASP A 365 35.68 14.24 10.12
CA ASP A 365 35.75 15.54 10.79
C ASP A 365 34.50 15.86 11.61
N GLU A 366 34.68 16.23 12.89
CA GLU A 366 33.57 16.64 13.75
C GLU A 366 33.03 18.00 13.33
N ALA A 367 31.82 18.03 12.79
CA ALA A 367 31.05 19.26 12.61
C ALA A 367 30.24 19.55 13.88
N ASP A 368 30.32 20.79 14.37
CA ASP A 368 29.47 21.29 15.45
C ASP A 368 28.41 22.27 14.95
N ARG A 369 27.52 22.68 15.85
CA ARG A 369 26.40 23.57 15.54
C ARG A 369 26.84 24.89 14.91
N THR A 370 28.03 25.40 15.24
CA THR A 370 28.55 26.63 14.63
C THR A 370 29.04 26.38 13.20
N THR A 371 29.68 25.23 12.94
CA THR A 371 30.06 24.80 11.58
C THR A 371 28.83 24.61 10.68
N ILE A 372 27.74 24.01 11.18
CA ILE A 372 26.57 23.66 10.36
C ILE A 372 25.54 24.80 10.24
N GLU A 373 25.26 25.54 11.32
CA GLU A 373 24.18 26.56 11.32
C GLU A 373 24.68 28.01 11.14
N LEU A 374 25.97 28.30 11.37
CA LEU A 374 26.50 29.67 11.33
C LEU A 374 27.62 29.90 10.30
N ASP A 375 28.47 28.90 10.03
CA ASP A 375 29.59 29.01 9.09
C ASP A 375 29.61 27.85 8.07
N SER A 376 28.42 27.51 7.57
CA SER A 376 28.21 26.41 6.60
C SER A 376 28.98 26.57 5.29
N ASN A 377 29.50 27.77 5.00
CA ASN A 377 30.38 28.03 3.86
C ASN A 377 31.57 27.06 3.81
N VAL A 378 32.13 26.66 4.97
CA VAL A 378 33.28 25.74 5.02
C VAL A 378 32.97 24.40 4.32
N VAL A 379 31.83 23.79 4.66
CA VAL A 379 31.39 22.51 4.06
C VAL A 379 30.98 22.71 2.59
N LEU A 380 30.39 23.87 2.25
CA LEU A 380 29.94 24.18 0.89
C LEU A 380 31.10 24.47 -0.08
N ASP A 381 32.16 25.14 0.38
CA ASP A 381 33.35 25.47 -0.42
C ASP A 381 34.15 24.21 -0.78
N GLU A 382 34.22 23.22 0.12
CA GLU A 382 34.77 21.89 -0.20
C GLU A 382 33.87 21.10 -1.16
N ALA A 383 32.54 21.18 -0.97
CA ALA A 383 31.53 20.50 -1.80
C ALA A 383 31.41 21.04 -3.23
N PHE A 384 31.99 22.20 -3.54
CA PHE A 384 32.19 22.68 -4.91
C PHE A 384 33.35 22.00 -5.64
N ASN A 385 34.32 21.44 -4.91
CA ASN A 385 35.61 20.98 -5.44
C ASN A 385 35.82 19.47 -5.29
N SER A 386 35.06 18.80 -4.43
CA SER A 386 35.21 17.39 -4.07
C SER A 386 33.86 16.79 -3.64
N ASP A 387 33.76 15.46 -3.60
CA ASP A 387 32.60 14.79 -3.01
C ASP A 387 32.69 14.82 -1.48
N VAL A 388 31.73 15.48 -0.84
CA VAL A 388 31.60 15.63 0.61
C VAL A 388 30.40 14.83 1.12
N CYS A 389 30.60 14.20 2.27
CA CYS A 389 29.60 13.43 3.01
C CYS A 389 29.29 14.14 4.33
N LEU A 390 28.01 14.28 4.70
CA LEU A 390 27.61 14.69 6.05
C LEU A 390 26.84 13.55 6.74
N LEU A 391 27.43 12.98 7.79
CA LEU A 391 26.84 11.96 8.64
C LEU A 391 25.99 12.60 9.75
N VAL A 392 24.71 12.25 9.80
CA VAL A 392 23.72 12.71 10.79
C VAL A 392 23.13 11.50 11.51
N VAL A 393 22.88 11.60 12.83
CA VAL A 393 22.28 10.50 13.60
C VAL A 393 20.76 10.42 13.30
N GLY A 394 20.25 9.21 13.13
CA GLY A 394 18.86 8.96 12.74
C GLY A 394 18.66 9.10 11.22
N ASP A 395 17.77 10.00 10.81
CA ASP A 395 17.52 10.39 9.41
C ASP A 395 17.81 11.89 9.23
N PRO A 396 18.50 12.32 8.16
CA PRO A 396 18.91 13.72 7.99
C PRO A 396 17.77 14.73 8.06
N LEU A 397 16.57 14.38 7.57
CA LEU A 397 15.42 15.28 7.51
C LEU A 397 14.34 14.97 8.56
N GLY A 398 14.57 14.01 9.47
CA GLY A 398 13.57 13.57 10.43
C GLY A 398 13.13 14.66 11.42
N ALA A 399 14.08 15.28 12.10
CA ALA A 399 13.82 16.24 13.19
C ALA A 399 14.91 17.32 13.33
N THR A 400 15.51 17.76 12.21
CA THR A 400 16.74 18.56 12.22
C THR A 400 16.60 19.88 11.46
N THR A 401 17.61 20.75 11.60
CA THR A 401 17.79 22.00 10.85
C THR A 401 18.42 21.81 9.45
N HIS A 402 18.90 20.60 9.11
CA HIS A 402 19.63 20.32 7.86
C HIS A 402 18.83 20.62 6.57
N ALA A 403 17.50 20.72 6.65
CA ALA A 403 16.68 21.20 5.54
C ALA A 403 17.12 22.58 5.00
N ASP A 404 17.63 23.48 5.85
CA ASP A 404 18.15 24.78 5.38
C ASP A 404 19.56 24.67 4.77
N LEU A 405 20.41 23.76 5.27
CA LEU A 405 21.70 23.44 4.65
C LEU A 405 21.48 22.91 3.22
N VAL A 406 20.58 21.93 3.04
CA VAL A 406 20.17 21.40 1.73
C VAL A 406 19.64 22.50 0.80
N LEU A 407 18.83 23.42 1.33
CA LEU A 407 18.32 24.55 0.54
C LEU A 407 19.43 25.54 0.17
N THR A 408 20.38 25.79 1.04
CA THR A 408 21.48 26.74 0.82
C THR A 408 22.52 26.18 -0.16
N ALA A 409 22.90 24.91 -0.03
CA ALA A 409 23.71 24.18 -1.01
C ALA A 409 23.09 24.24 -2.43
N ARG A 410 21.80 23.93 -2.54
CA ARG A 410 21.07 23.97 -3.83
C ARG A 410 20.92 25.39 -4.40
N LYS A 411 20.83 26.44 -3.56
CA LYS A 411 20.88 27.85 -4.01
C LYS A 411 22.29 28.23 -4.51
N ALA A 412 23.34 27.70 -3.90
CA ALA A 412 24.73 27.91 -4.30
C ALA A 412 25.10 27.18 -5.61
N GLY A 413 24.30 26.18 -6.01
CA GLY A 413 24.52 25.38 -7.22
C GLY A 413 25.17 24.03 -6.98
N VAL A 414 25.39 23.66 -5.71
CA VAL A 414 25.88 22.34 -5.30
C VAL A 414 24.75 21.31 -5.44
N ASN A 415 25.02 20.16 -6.08
CA ASN A 415 24.06 19.06 -6.08
C ASN A 415 24.09 18.36 -4.72
N VAL A 416 22.91 18.04 -4.18
CA VAL A 416 22.74 17.37 -2.88
C VAL A 416 21.75 16.23 -3.03
N GLU A 417 22.25 15.00 -2.88
CA GLU A 417 21.45 13.79 -2.70
C GLU A 417 21.31 13.46 -1.20
N ILE A 418 20.24 12.76 -0.82
CA ILE A 418 19.90 12.47 0.58
C ILE A 418 19.71 10.96 0.73
N VAL A 419 20.38 10.38 1.72
CA VAL A 419 20.36 8.95 2.04
C VAL A 419 19.63 8.74 3.37
N HIS A 420 18.33 8.49 3.23
CA HIS A 420 17.42 8.22 4.34
C HIS A 420 17.80 6.98 5.17
N ASN A 421 17.41 6.99 6.45
CA ASN A 421 17.56 5.86 7.35
C ASN A 421 16.47 5.82 8.43
N ALA A 422 16.61 4.96 9.45
CA ALA A 422 15.71 4.88 10.58
C ALA A 422 15.74 6.17 11.42
N SER A 423 14.57 6.71 11.72
CA SER A 423 14.37 7.88 12.59
C SER A 423 13.57 7.48 13.82
N ILE A 424 13.76 8.16 14.95
CA ILE A 424 12.91 7.98 16.14
C ILE A 424 11.42 8.11 15.80
N ILE A 425 11.08 9.01 14.87
CA ILE A 425 9.70 9.29 14.41
C ILE A 425 9.01 8.05 13.79
N SER A 426 9.75 7.18 13.12
CA SER A 426 9.22 5.92 12.59
C SER A 426 9.47 4.75 13.55
N ALA A 427 10.59 4.75 14.26
CA ALA A 427 10.97 3.68 15.18
C ALA A 427 10.10 3.62 16.45
N VAL A 428 9.43 4.71 16.86
CA VAL A 428 8.46 4.69 17.97
C VAL A 428 7.32 3.67 17.79
N GLY A 429 7.07 3.20 16.56
CA GLY A 429 6.15 2.08 16.30
C GLY A 429 6.50 0.79 17.05
N CYS A 430 7.71 0.66 17.58
CA CYS A 430 8.11 -0.44 18.48
C CYS A 430 7.27 -0.53 19.77
N CYS A 431 6.60 0.55 20.20
CA CYS A 431 5.68 0.52 21.35
C CYS A 431 4.26 0.02 21.00
N GLY A 432 3.99 -0.34 19.73
CA GLY A 432 2.70 -0.88 19.28
C GLY A 432 1.60 0.15 18.99
N LEU A 433 1.85 1.44 19.27
CA LEU A 433 0.99 2.54 18.82
C LEU A 433 1.01 2.65 17.29
N GLN A 434 -0.16 2.91 16.70
CA GLN A 434 -0.31 3.02 15.25
C GLN A 434 0.29 4.33 14.73
N LEU A 435 1.35 4.26 13.93
CA LEU A 435 2.08 5.44 13.42
C LEU A 435 1.17 6.47 12.72
N TYR A 436 0.11 6.04 12.04
CA TYR A 436 -0.86 6.93 11.38
C TYR A 436 -1.80 7.68 12.35
N LYS A 437 -1.76 7.38 13.65
CA LYS A 437 -2.49 8.09 14.71
C LYS A 437 -1.62 9.09 15.47
N PHE A 438 -0.36 9.28 15.09
CA PHE A 438 0.45 10.36 15.65
C PHE A 438 0.07 11.69 15.02
N GLY A 439 -0.07 12.72 15.86
CA GLY A 439 -0.39 14.09 15.45
C GLY A 439 0.86 14.96 15.27
N GLU A 440 0.75 16.24 15.60
CA GLU A 440 1.91 17.14 15.56
C GLU A 440 2.97 16.70 16.58
N ILE A 441 4.22 16.55 16.13
CA ILE A 441 5.37 16.17 16.97
C ILE A 441 5.86 17.43 17.69
N ILE A 442 6.20 17.29 18.98
CA ILE A 442 6.61 18.42 19.83
C ILE A 442 7.99 18.17 20.42
N SER A 443 8.67 19.25 20.81
CA SER A 443 9.92 19.21 21.58
C SER A 443 9.70 19.84 22.95
N ILE A 444 10.06 19.11 24.01
CA ILE A 444 10.08 19.60 25.39
C ILE A 444 11.49 20.12 25.67
N VAL A 445 11.61 21.40 26.02
CA VAL A 445 12.89 22.09 26.23
C VAL A 445 13.22 22.26 27.70
N PHE A 446 14.51 22.29 28.06
CA PHE A 446 14.93 22.59 29.42
C PHE A 446 14.43 23.98 29.84
N TRP A 447 13.92 24.08 31.07
CA TRP A 447 13.57 25.35 31.69
C TRP A 447 14.82 25.99 32.28
N GLU A 448 14.92 27.31 32.14
CA GLU A 448 15.94 28.15 32.73
C GLU A 448 15.30 29.04 33.81
N GLU A 449 16.08 29.57 34.76
CA GLU A 449 15.57 30.28 35.96
C GLU A 449 14.48 31.32 35.69
N ASN A 450 14.56 32.04 34.57
CA ASN A 450 13.63 33.08 34.16
C ASN A 450 12.81 32.74 32.90
N TRP A 451 12.92 31.51 32.38
CA TRP A 451 12.25 31.10 31.13
C TRP A 451 11.71 29.67 31.23
N HIS A 452 10.40 29.58 31.43
CA HIS A 452 9.64 28.33 31.59
C HIS A 452 8.62 28.21 30.45
N PRO A 453 9.05 27.92 29.21
CA PRO A 453 8.16 27.78 28.07
C PRO A 453 7.19 26.61 28.25
N ASP A 454 5.95 26.82 27.83
CA ASP A 454 4.83 25.89 27.94
C ASP A 454 4.12 25.65 26.60
N SER A 455 4.57 26.28 25.50
CA SER A 455 3.89 26.32 24.21
C SER A 455 3.57 24.95 23.58
N TYR A 456 4.32 23.91 23.96
CA TYR A 456 4.05 22.52 23.58
C TYR A 456 2.78 21.93 24.22
N TYR A 457 2.31 22.49 25.34
CA TYR A 457 1.05 22.11 26.00
C TYR A 457 -0.14 22.18 25.03
N PHE A 458 -0.29 23.29 24.31
CA PHE A 458 -1.42 23.53 23.41
C PHE A 458 -1.46 22.53 22.25
N LYS A 459 -0.29 22.09 21.76
CA LYS A 459 -0.15 21.07 20.71
C LYS A 459 -0.52 19.68 21.22
N ILE A 460 -0.07 19.29 22.41
CA ILE A 460 -0.49 18.05 23.09
C ILE A 460 -2.01 18.06 23.30
N ALA A 461 -2.58 19.19 23.73
CA ALA A 461 -4.01 19.35 23.93
C ALA A 461 -4.81 19.22 22.62
N GLU A 462 -4.35 19.82 21.51
CA GLU A 462 -4.99 19.71 20.21
C GLU A 462 -4.92 18.28 19.64
N ASN A 463 -3.76 17.63 19.70
CA ASN A 463 -3.61 16.23 19.30
C ASN A 463 -4.58 15.33 20.09
N LYS A 464 -4.60 15.44 21.42
CA LYS A 464 -5.44 14.62 22.28
C LYS A 464 -6.94 14.89 22.05
N LYS A 465 -7.34 16.14 21.80
CA LYS A 465 -8.70 16.53 21.39
C LYS A 465 -9.13 15.89 20.05
N ARG A 466 -8.17 15.60 19.16
CA ARG A 466 -8.37 14.89 17.88
C ARG A 466 -8.22 13.36 18.01
N GLY A 467 -8.00 12.83 19.22
CA GLY A 467 -7.74 11.40 19.47
C GLY A 467 -6.33 10.93 19.08
N LEU A 468 -5.42 11.84 18.71
CA LEU A 468 -4.09 11.54 18.20
C LEU A 468 -3.04 11.42 19.32
N HIS A 469 -2.07 10.53 19.15
CA HIS A 469 -0.91 10.40 20.02
C HIS A 469 0.09 11.54 19.74
N THR A 470 0.75 12.06 20.76
CA THR A 470 1.80 13.08 20.63
C THR A 470 3.16 12.48 20.92
N LEU A 471 4.05 12.46 19.94
CA LEU A 471 5.47 12.19 20.18
C LEU A 471 6.13 13.46 20.72
N CYS A 472 6.75 13.34 21.89
CA CYS A 472 7.47 14.38 22.59
C CYS A 472 8.96 14.05 22.54
N LEU A 473 9.68 14.72 21.64
CA LEU A 473 11.14 14.76 21.62
C LEU A 473 11.63 15.55 22.84
N LEU A 474 12.76 15.14 23.43
CA LEU A 474 13.28 15.72 24.67
C LEU A 474 14.59 16.46 24.40
N ASP A 475 14.84 17.53 25.14
CA ASP A 475 15.93 18.48 24.87
C ASP A 475 17.34 17.90 24.92
N ILE A 476 18.22 18.48 24.10
CA ILE A 476 19.62 18.11 23.95
C ILE A 476 20.48 19.38 23.96
N LYS A 477 21.22 19.58 25.06
CA LYS A 477 22.12 20.71 25.27
C LYS A 477 23.56 20.24 25.18
N THR A 478 24.15 20.36 23.99
CA THR A 478 25.52 19.97 23.65
C THR A 478 26.38 21.21 23.38
N LYS A 479 27.65 21.19 23.83
CA LYS A 479 28.64 22.29 23.62
C LYS A 479 28.08 23.70 23.98
N GLU A 480 27.26 23.84 25.02
CA GLU A 480 26.77 25.15 25.50
C GLU A 480 27.87 25.94 26.24
N GLN A 481 27.94 27.26 26.04
CA GLN A 481 28.72 28.16 26.89
C GLN A 481 27.82 28.71 28.00
N SER A 482 28.33 28.81 29.23
CA SER A 482 27.59 29.53 30.29
C SER A 482 27.47 31.02 29.92
N VAL A 483 26.36 31.66 30.32
CA VAL A 483 26.12 33.09 30.04
C VAL A 483 27.27 33.96 30.56
N GLU A 484 27.83 33.62 31.72
CA GLU A 484 28.98 34.31 32.33
C GLU A 484 30.28 34.15 31.51
N ASN A 485 30.51 32.97 30.92
CA ASN A 485 31.67 32.74 30.05
C ASN A 485 31.50 33.39 28.67
N MET A 486 30.30 33.37 28.10
CA MET A 486 29.95 34.07 26.87
C MET A 486 30.14 35.59 27.02
N MET A 487 29.64 36.19 28.11
CA MET A 487 29.85 37.60 28.45
C MET A 487 31.34 37.96 28.69
N ARG A 488 32.19 36.98 29.01
CA ARG A 488 33.64 37.14 29.17
C ARG A 488 34.46 36.72 27.95
N GLY A 489 33.82 36.35 26.84
CA GLY A 489 34.48 35.90 25.61
C GLY A 489 35.26 34.59 25.76
N ARG A 490 34.95 33.77 26.76
CA ARG A 490 35.66 32.50 27.02
C ARG A 490 34.97 31.34 26.32
N LYS A 491 35.69 30.64 25.44
CA LYS A 491 35.26 29.37 24.82
C LYS A 491 35.38 28.18 25.79
N GLU A 492 34.78 28.32 26.97
CA GLU A 492 34.67 27.28 28.00
C GLU A 492 33.26 26.68 27.93
N PHE A 493 33.16 25.42 27.51
CA PHE A 493 31.90 24.72 27.28
C PHE A 493 31.48 23.84 28.47
N LEU A 494 30.18 23.75 28.71
CA LEU A 494 29.57 22.86 29.70
C LEU A 494 29.52 21.41 29.20
N PRO A 495 29.54 20.41 30.11
CA PRO A 495 29.30 19.02 29.74
C PRO A 495 27.89 18.85 29.16
N PRO A 496 27.69 17.93 28.20
CA PRO A 496 26.40 17.81 27.52
C PRO A 496 25.30 17.30 28.45
N ARG A 497 24.11 17.88 28.34
CA ARG A 497 22.90 17.54 29.10
C ARG A 497 21.82 17.03 28.16
N TYR A 498 21.11 15.98 28.57
CA TYR A 498 20.05 15.33 27.80
C TYR A 498 18.84 15.17 28.73
N MET A 499 17.68 15.66 28.31
CA MET A 499 16.48 15.63 29.14
C MET A 499 15.96 14.19 29.31
N THR A 500 15.66 13.82 30.55
CA THR A 500 15.05 12.52 30.89
C THR A 500 13.53 12.57 30.81
N CYS A 501 12.91 11.40 30.62
CA CYS A 501 11.45 11.27 30.72
C CYS A 501 10.91 11.71 32.10
N SER A 502 11.72 11.54 33.17
CA SER A 502 11.41 12.00 34.53
C SER A 502 11.33 13.52 34.63
N GLU A 503 12.32 14.24 34.10
CA GLU A 503 12.32 15.72 34.06
C GLU A 503 11.19 16.25 33.18
N ALA A 504 10.97 15.64 32.01
CA ALA A 504 9.89 15.98 31.10
C ALA A 504 8.51 15.80 31.77
N ALA A 505 8.28 14.67 32.46
CA ALA A 505 7.05 14.42 33.20
C ALA A 505 6.82 15.46 34.31
N LYS A 506 7.88 15.85 35.03
CA LYS A 506 7.82 16.90 36.07
C LYS A 506 7.42 18.26 35.50
N GLN A 507 8.03 18.70 34.40
CA GLN A 507 7.63 19.93 33.71
C GLN A 507 6.17 19.88 33.24
N LEU A 508 5.77 18.79 32.57
CA LEU A 508 4.40 18.61 32.07
C LEU A 508 3.39 18.72 33.22
N LEU A 509 3.61 18.00 34.33
CA LEU A 509 2.72 18.08 35.50
C LEU A 509 2.66 19.49 36.12
N GLU A 510 3.77 20.23 36.14
CA GLU A 510 3.74 21.61 36.62
C GLU A 510 2.94 22.53 35.69
N ILE A 511 3.07 22.41 34.36
CA ILE A 511 2.20 23.13 33.41
C ILE A 511 0.73 22.77 33.65
N ALA A 512 0.41 21.48 33.80
CA ALA A 512 -0.96 21.03 34.06
C ALA A 512 -1.54 21.60 35.37
N ASN A 513 -0.72 21.76 36.41
CA ASN A 513 -1.14 22.43 37.65
C ASN A 513 -1.41 23.92 37.42
N ARG A 514 -0.50 24.65 36.73
CA ARG A 514 -0.68 26.08 36.41
C ARG A 514 -1.99 26.34 35.63
N ILE A 515 -2.28 25.51 34.63
CA ILE A 515 -3.52 25.60 33.83
C ILE A 515 -4.78 25.29 34.69
N ALA A 516 -4.67 24.37 35.66
CA ALA A 516 -5.76 24.08 36.58
C ALA A 516 -6.01 25.22 37.59
N ASP A 517 -4.96 25.92 38.05
CA ASP A 517 -5.07 27.11 38.90
C ASP A 517 -5.75 28.28 38.16
N GLU A 518 -5.54 28.40 36.84
CA GLU A 518 -6.28 29.30 35.94
C GLU A 518 -7.74 28.87 35.70
N LYS A 519 -8.20 27.77 36.32
CA LYS A 519 -9.55 27.18 36.23
C LYS A 519 -9.93 26.66 34.84
N MET A 520 -8.94 26.33 34.01
CA MET A 520 -9.14 25.58 32.79
C MET A 520 -9.00 24.07 33.07
N GLU A 521 -9.70 23.23 32.30
CA GLU A 521 -9.53 21.78 32.38
C GLU A 521 -8.19 21.41 31.72
N PRO A 522 -7.23 20.81 32.46
CA PRO A 522 -5.93 20.48 31.90
C PRO A 522 -6.03 19.28 30.97
N ALA A 523 -5.42 19.36 29.78
CA ALA A 523 -5.51 18.33 28.74
C ALA A 523 -4.92 16.97 29.19
N TYR A 524 -4.04 16.98 30.18
CA TYR A 524 -3.49 15.79 30.81
C TYR A 524 -3.26 16.05 32.31
N THR A 525 -3.12 14.96 33.05
CA THR A 525 -3.17 14.93 34.52
C THR A 525 -2.16 13.91 35.06
N ARG A 526 -1.96 13.90 36.38
CA ARG A 526 -1.21 12.85 37.12
C ARG A 526 -1.56 11.42 36.70
N SER A 527 -2.85 11.16 36.48
CA SER A 527 -3.39 9.85 36.07
C SER A 527 -3.42 9.59 34.57
N THR A 528 -2.94 10.52 33.72
CA THR A 528 -2.85 10.28 32.28
C THR A 528 -1.77 9.23 32.00
N GLU A 529 -2.14 8.16 31.30
CA GLU A 529 -1.21 7.13 30.84
C GLU A 529 -0.24 7.71 29.79
N CYS A 530 1.01 7.26 29.81
CA CYS A 530 2.08 7.71 28.91
C CYS A 530 3.07 6.58 28.61
N VAL A 531 3.80 6.69 27.49
CA VAL A 531 4.82 5.73 27.08
C VAL A 531 6.19 6.40 27.13
N ALA A 532 7.06 5.92 27.99
CA ALA A 532 8.46 6.34 28.04
C ALA A 532 9.31 5.40 27.18
N LEU A 533 10.14 5.99 26.32
CA LEU A 533 11.05 5.28 25.42
C LEU A 533 12.49 5.70 25.72
N ALA A 534 13.37 4.72 25.83
CA ALA A 534 14.80 4.93 25.99
C ALA A 534 15.58 4.09 25.00
N ARG A 535 16.58 4.72 24.36
CA ARG A 535 17.59 4.06 23.51
C ARG A 535 16.93 3.16 22.45
N VAL A 536 15.99 3.73 21.71
CA VAL A 536 15.21 3.02 20.68
C VAL A 536 16.13 2.55 19.56
N GLY A 537 16.06 1.26 19.21
CA GLY A 537 16.98 0.60 18.28
C GLY A 537 18.23 -0.01 18.95
N TRP A 538 18.44 0.17 20.25
CA TRP A 538 19.62 -0.34 20.95
C TRP A 538 19.37 -1.71 21.60
N ASN A 539 20.45 -2.44 21.88
CA ASN A 539 20.38 -3.74 22.59
C ASN A 539 19.80 -3.64 24.01
N ASP A 540 19.88 -2.47 24.64
CA ASP A 540 19.37 -2.19 25.99
C ASP A 540 18.18 -1.19 25.99
N GLN A 541 17.46 -1.11 24.86
CA GLN A 541 16.23 -0.34 24.72
C GLN A 541 15.23 -0.63 25.86
N LYS A 542 14.78 0.42 26.57
CA LYS A 542 13.72 0.31 27.59
C LYS A 542 12.44 1.00 27.12
N ILE A 543 11.31 0.32 27.26
CA ILE A 543 9.97 0.85 27.04
C ILE A 543 9.17 0.63 28.32
N VAL A 544 8.52 1.67 28.83
CA VAL A 544 7.66 1.63 30.03
C VAL A 544 6.33 2.29 29.71
N PHE A 545 5.24 1.63 30.11
CA PHE A 545 3.89 2.18 30.05
C PHE A 545 3.38 2.41 31.48
N CYS A 546 3.15 3.67 31.85
CA CYS A 546 2.79 4.06 33.22
C CYS A 546 2.02 5.39 33.24
N SER A 547 1.54 5.82 34.42
CA SER A 547 0.96 7.16 34.57
C SER A 547 2.03 8.24 34.59
N LEU A 548 1.67 9.45 34.16
CA LEU A 548 2.58 10.61 34.13
C LEU A 548 3.15 10.95 35.53
N GLU A 549 2.39 10.68 36.60
CA GLU A 549 2.86 10.78 37.99
C GLU A 549 3.87 9.70 38.37
N ALA A 550 3.70 8.45 37.91
CA ALA A 550 4.68 7.40 38.15
C ALA A 550 5.99 7.66 37.37
N LEU A 551 5.88 8.16 36.13
CA LEU A 551 7.03 8.48 35.28
C LEU A 551 7.99 9.50 35.90
N CYS A 552 7.51 10.36 36.81
CA CYS A 552 8.36 11.28 37.55
C CYS A 552 9.48 10.58 38.33
N ASP A 553 9.31 9.32 38.76
CA ASP A 553 10.29 8.59 39.58
C ASP A 553 10.84 7.32 38.90
N VAL A 554 10.43 7.03 37.65
CA VAL A 554 10.97 5.89 36.87
C VAL A 554 12.34 6.21 36.29
N ASP A 555 13.33 5.38 36.63
CA ASP A 555 14.62 5.36 35.92
C ASP A 555 14.47 4.62 34.57
N MET A 556 14.87 5.31 33.50
CA MET A 556 14.91 4.81 32.12
C MET A 556 16.33 4.46 31.66
N GLY A 557 17.34 4.72 32.50
CA GLY A 557 18.76 4.52 32.23
C GLY A 557 19.40 5.71 31.48
N PRO A 558 20.50 5.47 30.75
CA PRO A 558 21.18 6.50 29.97
C PRO A 558 20.32 7.07 28.82
N PRO A 559 20.54 8.33 28.39
CA PRO A 559 19.94 8.88 27.18
C PRO A 559 20.35 8.08 25.92
N LEU A 560 19.63 8.18 24.80
CA LEU A 560 18.54 9.10 24.49
C LEU A 560 17.16 8.66 25.02
N HIS A 561 16.32 9.65 25.29
CA HIS A 561 14.97 9.47 25.80
C HIS A 561 13.93 10.15 24.89
N SER A 562 12.71 9.61 24.87
CA SER A 562 11.55 10.19 24.20
C SER A 562 10.27 9.81 24.94
N LEU A 563 9.28 10.70 24.95
CA LEU A 563 8.01 10.50 25.66
C LEU A 563 6.86 10.50 24.65
N ILE A 564 5.84 9.68 24.88
CA ILE A 564 4.60 9.72 24.11
C ILE A 564 3.43 9.94 25.07
N ILE A 565 2.58 10.92 24.74
CA ILE A 565 1.27 11.12 25.36
C ILE A 565 0.21 10.59 24.39
N PRO A 566 -0.41 9.42 24.66
CA PRO A 566 -1.45 8.88 23.78
C PRO A 566 -2.70 9.77 23.72
N GLY A 567 -3.34 9.79 22.55
CA GLY A 567 -4.74 10.19 22.39
C GLY A 567 -5.68 9.05 22.75
N GLU A 568 -6.66 8.76 21.89
CA GLU A 568 -7.58 7.64 22.08
C GLU A 568 -6.85 6.33 21.77
N LEU A 569 -6.85 5.36 22.70
CA LEU A 569 -6.22 4.05 22.50
C LEU A 569 -7.23 3.04 21.92
N HIS A 570 -6.88 2.44 20.78
CA HIS A 570 -7.60 1.27 20.28
C HIS A 570 -7.29 0.05 21.18
N PRO A 571 -8.23 -0.89 21.44
CA PRO A 571 -7.99 -1.99 22.38
C PRO A 571 -6.71 -2.80 22.11
N MET A 572 -6.39 -3.05 20.83
CA MET A 572 -5.15 -3.72 20.43
C MET A 572 -3.87 -2.95 20.82
N GLU A 573 -3.91 -1.62 20.79
CA GLU A 573 -2.77 -0.78 21.20
C GLU A 573 -2.60 -0.81 22.71
N LEU A 574 -3.71 -0.74 23.46
CA LEU A 574 -3.72 -0.83 24.92
C LEU A 574 -3.23 -2.21 25.41
N ASP A 575 -3.66 -3.30 24.77
CA ASP A 575 -3.20 -4.65 25.11
C ASP A 575 -1.71 -4.86 24.74
N PHE A 576 -1.21 -4.21 23.67
CA PHE A 576 0.21 -4.21 23.34
C PHE A 576 1.02 -3.40 24.38
N LEU A 577 0.57 -2.21 24.74
CA LEU A 577 1.22 -1.36 25.75
C LEU A 577 1.28 -2.04 27.12
N ARG A 578 0.24 -2.79 27.50
CA ARG A 578 0.20 -3.63 28.71
C ARG A 578 1.13 -4.85 28.69
N SER A 579 1.78 -5.15 27.56
CA SER A 579 2.82 -6.19 27.51
C SER A 579 4.19 -5.69 27.99
N PHE A 580 4.38 -4.37 28.09
CA PHE A 580 5.59 -3.76 28.64
C PHE A 580 5.56 -3.71 30.18
N PRO A 581 6.72 -3.71 30.85
CA PRO A 581 6.79 -3.50 32.29
C PRO A 581 6.28 -2.10 32.66
N THR A 582 5.61 -2.01 33.81
CA THR A 582 5.10 -0.75 34.39
C THR A 582 6.14 0.00 35.22
N SER A 583 7.35 -0.58 35.37
CA SER A 583 8.49 -0.07 36.15
C SER A 583 9.80 -0.73 35.70
#